data_AF-A0A2R6F930-F1
#
_entry.id   AF-A0A2R6F930-F1
#
_cell.length_a   1.000
_cell.length_b   1.000
_cell.length_c   1.000
_cell.angle_alpha   90.00
_cell.angle_beta   90.00
_cell.angle_gamma   90.00
#
_symmetry.space_group_name_H-M   'P 1'
#
loop_
_entity.id
_entity.type
_entity.pdbx_description
1 polymer ?
#
loop_
_entity_poly.entity_id
_entity_poly.type
_entity_poly.pdbx_seq_one_letter_code
_entity_poly.pdbx_strand_id
1 'polypeptide(L)' 'MTRLVIYCMDCEWSASTEDHSRSDQSVLAIDHHVATGHTIESTRRERGEPAEGWAEEWPPTE' A
#
# COMPACT_ATOMS: atom_id res chain seq x y z
N MET A 1 -2.51 5.18 -12.07
CA MET A 1 -1.23 4.48 -11.79
C MET A 1 -1.21 4.10 -10.32
N THR A 2 -0.83 2.88 -9.97
CA THR A 2 -0.95 2.40 -8.58
C THR A 2 0.17 2.93 -7.69
N ARG A 3 -0.18 3.42 -6.50
CA ARG A 3 0.76 3.83 -5.44
C ARG A 3 0.86 2.71 -4.41
N LEU A 4 2.07 2.24 -4.11
CA LEU A 4 2.33 1.34 -2.98
C LEU A 4 2.94 2.17 -1.85
N VAL A 5 2.44 1.95 -0.64
CA VAL A 5 2.98 2.55 0.58
C VAL A 5 3.23 1.43 1.57
N ILE A 6 4.45 1.37 2.09
CA ILE A 6 4.84 0.53 3.21
C ILE A 6 4.93 1.42 4.46
N TYR A 7 4.38 0.95 5.57
CA TYR A 7 4.34 1.74 6.81
C TYR A 7 4.51 0.84 8.03
N CYS A 8 5.05 1.45 9.10
CA CYS A 8 5.19 0.81 10.40
C CYS A 8 3.88 0.94 11.19
N MET A 9 3.49 -0.11 11.90
CA MET A 9 2.31 -0.10 12.77
C MET A 9 2.60 0.46 14.17
N ASP A 10 3.88 0.55 14.52
CA ASP A 10 4.35 0.90 15.86
C ASP A 10 4.95 2.31 15.93
N CYS A 11 5.32 2.91 14.80
CA CYS A 11 5.86 4.27 14.72
C CYS A 11 5.50 4.98 13.41
N GLU A 12 5.95 6.23 13.25
CA GLU A 12 5.63 7.09 12.10
C GLU A 12 6.44 6.80 10.81
N TRP A 13 7.23 5.73 10.79
CA TRP A 13 8.03 5.36 9.63
C TRP A 13 7.14 4.91 8.45
N SER A 14 7.44 5.41 7.25
CA SER A 14 6.81 4.96 6.00
C SER A 14 7.72 5.16 4.79
N ALA A 15 7.48 4.38 3.74
CA ALA A 15 8.16 4.48 2.44
C ALA A 15 7.15 4.29 1.31
N SER A 16 7.24 5.11 0.26
CA SER A 16 6.24 5.14 -0.82
C SER A 16 6.85 5.00 -2.21
N THR A 17 6.08 4.52 -3.18
CA THR A 17 6.48 4.48 -4.60
C THR A 17 6.63 5.85 -5.25
N GLU A 18 6.27 6.93 -4.56
CA GLU A 18 6.49 8.29 -5.08
C GLU A 18 7.95 8.71 -4.88
N ASP A 19 8.58 8.23 -3.81
CA ASP A 19 9.93 8.63 -3.38
C ASP A 19 10.97 7.54 -3.62
N HIS A 20 10.53 6.28 -3.67
CA HIS A 20 11.40 5.10 -3.71
C HIS A 20 10.93 4.09 -4.74
N SER A 21 11.85 3.39 -5.40
CA SER A 21 11.46 2.24 -6.21
C SER A 21 10.85 1.15 -5.31
N ARG A 22 10.13 0.19 -5.91
CA ARG A 22 9.58 -0.94 -5.15
C ARG A 22 10.69 -1.77 -4.49
N SER A 23 11.82 -1.92 -5.16
CA SER A 23 12.98 -2.65 -4.62
C SER A 23 13.55 -1.92 -3.41
N ASP A 24 13.69 -0.59 -3.48
CA ASP A 24 14.21 0.22 -2.37
C ASP A 24 13.27 0.17 -1.16
N GLN A 25 11.95 0.25 -1.39
CA GLN A 25 10.95 0.10 -0.34
C GLN A 25 11.09 -1.23 0.40
N SER A 26 11.29 -2.34 -0.32
CA SER A 26 11.51 -3.64 0.30
C SER A 26 12.76 -3.66 1.18
N VAL A 27 13.87 -3.07 0.72
CA VAL A 27 15.12 -3.00 1.50
C VAL A 27 14.90 -2.17 2.77
N LEU A 28 14.30 -0.98 2.65
CA LEU A 28 14.05 -0.10 3.79
C LEU A 28 13.09 -0.73 4.81
N ALA A 29 12.08 -1.47 4.34
CA ALA A 29 11.14 -2.19 5.20
C ALA A 29 11.81 -3.30 6.01
N ILE A 30 12.67 -4.09 5.34
CA ILE A 30 13.44 -5.17 5.99
C ILE A 30 14.39 -4.57 7.03
N ASP A 31 15.12 -3.51 6.65
CA ASP A 31 16.07 -2.84 7.56
C ASP A 31 15.36 -2.29 8.80
N HIS A 32 14.22 -1.61 8.62
CA HIS A 32 13.42 -1.10 9.73
C HIS A 32 12.94 -2.22 10.66
N HIS A 33 12.37 -3.30 10.10
CA HIS A 33 11.90 -4.43 10.88
C HIS A 33 13.03 -5.08 11.67
N VAL A 34 14.20 -5.30 11.05
CA VAL A 34 15.37 -5.90 11.71
C VAL A 34 15.92 -5.01 12.82
N ALA A 35 15.98 -3.70 12.59
CA ALA A 35 16.53 -2.75 13.56
C ALA A 35 15.63 -2.52 14.78
N THR A 36 14.31 -2.60 14.61
CA THR A 36 13.33 -2.20 15.64
C THR A 36 12.46 -3.33 16.18
N GLY A 37 12.30 -4.41 15.42
CA GLY A 37 11.33 -5.46 15.69
C GLY A 37 9.87 -5.05 15.45
N HIS A 38 9.62 -3.87 14.87
CA HIS A 38 8.27 -3.38 14.61
C HIS A 38 7.57 -4.13 13.49
N THR A 39 6.24 -4.10 13.52
CA THR A 39 5.39 -4.71 12.49
C THR A 39 5.27 -3.77 11.30
N ILE A 40 5.54 -4.30 10.11
CA ILE A 40 5.48 -3.56 8.84
C ILE A 40 4.33 -4.08 7.99
N GLU A 41 3.49 -3.18 7.50
CA GLU A 41 2.38 -3.47 6.60
C GLU A 41 2.52 -2.70 5.29
N SER A 42 1.82 -3.16 4.24
CA SER A 42 1.82 -2.48 2.95
C SER A 42 0.40 -2.32 2.39
N THR A 43 0.12 -1.17 1.80
CA THR A 43 -1.15 -0.89 1.14
C THR A 43 -0.92 -0.46 -0.30
N ARG A 44 -1.70 -1.03 -1.21
CA ARG A 44 -1.72 -0.66 -2.62
C ARG A 44 -2.96 0.18 -2.88
N ARG A 45 -2.76 1.42 -3.33
CA ARG A 45 -3.84 2.36 -3.67
C ARG A 45 -3.85 2.64 -5.15
N GLU A 46 -5.00 2.51 -5.78
CA GLU A 46 -5.19 2.97 -7.15
C GLU A 46 -5.26 4.49 -7.12
N ARG A 47 -4.34 5.17 -7.81
CA ARG A 47 -4.47 6.62 -7.99
C ARG A 47 -5.63 6.86 -8.96
N GLY A 48 -6.82 7.09 -8.42
CA GLY A 48 -7.96 7.62 -9.17
C GLY A 48 -9.26 6.83 -9.13
N GLU A 49 -9.47 5.86 -8.23
CA GLU A 49 -10.78 5.22 -8.12
C GLU A 49 -11.69 6.01 -7.16
N PRO A 50 -12.78 6.65 -7.62
CA PRO A 50 -13.89 6.92 -6.73
C PRO A 50 -14.41 5.58 -6.22
N ALA A 51 -14.63 5.47 -4.91
CA ALA A 51 -15.18 4.27 -4.27
C ALA A 51 -16.70 4.10 -4.55
N GLU A 52 -17.14 4.35 -5.79
CA GLU A 52 -18.51 4.18 -6.24
C GLU A 52 -18.49 3.35 -7.53
N GLY A 53 -19.07 2.15 -7.49
CA GLY A 53 -19.26 1.34 -8.69
C GLY A 53 -19.09 -0.17 -8.55
N TRP A 54 -19.51 -0.79 -7.44
CA TRP A 54 -19.94 -2.19 -7.53
C TRP A 54 -21.35 -2.14 -8.12
N ALA A 55 -21.49 -2.51 -9.40
CA ALA A 55 -22.68 -2.37 -10.24
C ALA A 55 -24.03 -2.38 -9.50
N GLU A 56 -24.83 -1.33 -9.72
CA GLU A 56 -26.16 -1.14 -9.12
C GLU A 56 -27.22 -2.16 -9.60
N GLU A 57 -26.90 -3.05 -10.54
CA GLU A 57 -27.82 -4.10 -10.99
C GLU A 57 -27.12 -5.43 -11.21
N TRP A 58 -27.40 -6.36 -10.29
CA TRP A 58 -27.13 -7.79 -10.40
C TRP A 58 -28.41 -8.55 -10.06
N PRO A 59 -28.78 -9.62 -10.80
CA PRO A 59 -28.13 -10.17 -11.99
C PRO A 59 -28.55 -9.46 -13.30
N PRO A 60 -27.78 -9.60 -14.40
CA PRO A 60 -28.25 -9.17 -15.72
C PRO A 60 -29.54 -9.91 -16.08
N THR A 61 -30.60 -9.17 -16.40
CA THR A 61 -31.81 -9.73 -17.01
C THR A 61 -31.49 -10.23 -18.42
N GLU A 62 -31.84 -11.49 -18.70
CA GLU A 62 -31.74 -12.16 -20.00
C GLU A 62 -32.55 -11.46 -21.11
#